data_AF-A0A953Z5X6-F1
#
_entry.id   AF-A0A953Z5X6-F1
#
_cell.length_a   1.000
_cell.length_b   1.000
_cell.length_c   1.000
_cell.angle_alpha   90.00
_cell.angle_beta   90.00
_cell.angle_gamma   90.00
#
_symmetry.space_group_name_H-M   'P 1'
#
loop_
_entity.id
_entity.type
_entity.pdbx_description
1 polymer ?
#
loop_
_entity_poly.entity_id
_entity_poly.type
_entity_poly.pdbx_seq_one_letter_code
_entity_poly.pdbx_strand_id
1 'polypeptide(L)'
;ALPGTTCQVEVVRPKSLAMLTSLHLDQRPRVGLVPQRDLSVEDPSRSDLNDVGAIGHIVGHVHHEGLGYVLTVEVDSRARLGRLSQESPFLVAELERVDDDDRPAPQALRDSAAEVLGDFDATAPTSCGPLADAVVAAVTARFAGRLAALDAIDLDARADHAVDLARRDRSERARVAALEPPTGSDLRQLWVLEPDAEERIERDLRDGRITEQEAGWLREFRDEGYVVWERLVEPELIDALVADIRAIRERPGHFVSTDHKRTRPFRITGSDFDSFESIFDLYVNLESSRRVCFHPTITRFLQILFDTRPIAMQQLLFQRSNQHLLHQDTAYVCTRDALLMTATWIALEDVVPGRGELTYFERSHNLPHVLFRDGSKRFNPELDDANRTMESLIDRCEEHGCTKRDFIAKKGDVFLWAADLVHGSNPRTAPEHETRMSCVTHYCPETTEPLYFWLRPELRHVQPYRDDAAFASSNYELPVDGVARPVFLDSEPC
;
A
#
# COMPACT_ATOMS: atom_id res chain seq x y z
N ALA A 1 -15.02 2.33 15.83
CA ALA A 1 -15.78 1.48 16.77
C ALA A 1 -17.27 1.76 16.57
N LEU A 2 -18.10 0.74 16.32
CA LEU A 2 -19.54 0.90 16.05
C LEU A 2 -20.37 0.32 17.20
N PRO A 3 -21.50 0.93 17.60
CA PRO A 3 -22.38 0.35 18.62
C PRO A 3 -22.83 -1.08 18.29
N GLY A 4 -22.89 -1.95 19.30
CA GLY A 4 -23.28 -3.36 19.15
C GLY A 4 -22.22 -4.25 18.50
N THR A 5 -21.00 -3.74 18.28
CA THR A 5 -19.88 -4.50 17.71
C THR A 5 -18.75 -4.66 18.71
N THR A 6 -17.88 -5.63 18.45
CA THR A 6 -16.60 -5.78 19.15
C THR A 6 -15.50 -5.25 18.25
N CYS A 7 -14.63 -4.38 18.76
CA CYS A 7 -13.46 -3.89 18.03
C CYS A 7 -12.16 -4.17 18.80
N GLN A 8 -11.08 -4.34 18.05
CA GLN A 8 -9.74 -4.37 18.62
C GLN A 8 -9.08 -3.00 18.50
N VAL A 9 -8.46 -2.54 19.58
CA VAL A 9 -7.78 -1.25 19.66
C VAL A 9 -6.37 -1.45 20.17
N GLU A 10 -5.38 -1.02 19.39
CA GLU A 10 -3.99 -1.01 19.80
C GLU A 10 -3.70 0.26 20.61
N VAL A 11 -3.06 0.07 21.76
CA VAL A 11 -2.76 1.11 22.73
C VAL A 11 -1.26 1.16 22.93
N VAL A 12 -0.65 2.14 22.26
CA VAL A 12 0.80 2.39 22.30
C VAL A 12 1.16 3.78 22.81
N ARG A 13 0.19 4.72 22.85
CA ARG A 13 0.43 6.11 23.25
C ARG A 13 0.67 6.22 24.75
N PRO A 14 1.63 7.05 25.21
CA PRO A 14 1.96 7.18 26.63
C PRO A 14 0.76 7.49 27.54
N LYS A 15 -0.12 8.44 27.15
CA LYS A 15 -1.33 8.76 27.93
C LYS A 15 -2.29 7.57 28.03
N SER A 16 -2.55 6.88 26.92
CA SER A 16 -3.46 5.73 26.92
C SER A 16 -2.87 4.53 27.69
N LEU A 17 -1.56 4.31 27.62
CA LEU A 17 -0.86 3.32 28.44
C LEU A 17 -0.94 3.67 29.94
N ALA A 18 -0.72 4.94 30.30
CA ALA A 18 -0.84 5.41 31.67
C ALA A 18 -2.26 5.21 32.23
N MET A 19 -3.29 5.43 31.39
CA MET A 19 -4.68 5.10 31.74
C MET A 19 -4.82 3.60 32.01
N LEU A 20 -4.33 2.72 31.14
CA LEU A 20 -4.47 1.26 31.33
C LEU A 20 -3.81 0.76 32.61
N THR A 21 -2.65 1.30 32.97
CA THR A 21 -1.97 0.96 34.24
C THR A 21 -2.79 1.36 35.46
N SER A 22 -3.70 2.35 35.33
CA SER A 22 -4.59 2.78 36.43
C SER A 22 -5.88 1.96 36.55
N LEU A 23 -6.18 1.09 35.57
CA LEU A 23 -7.42 0.33 35.49
C LEU A 23 -7.24 -1.13 35.96
N HIS A 24 -8.26 -1.67 36.63
CA HIS A 24 -8.36 -3.09 36.92
C HIS A 24 -9.00 -3.81 35.72
N LEU A 25 -8.19 -4.21 34.74
CA LEU A 25 -8.68 -4.76 33.46
C LEU A 25 -9.56 -6.02 33.62
N ASP A 26 -9.33 -6.82 34.67
CA ASP A 26 -10.15 -8.00 34.99
C ASP A 26 -11.60 -7.66 35.36
N GLN A 27 -11.88 -6.41 35.72
CA GLN A 27 -13.23 -5.93 36.08
C GLN A 27 -14.02 -5.39 34.88
N ARG A 28 -13.51 -5.58 33.66
CA ARG A 28 -14.13 -5.09 32.41
C ARG A 28 -14.49 -3.60 32.47
N PRO A 29 -13.50 -2.73 32.73
CA PRO A 29 -13.74 -1.30 32.93
C PRO A 29 -14.36 -0.68 31.67
N ARG A 30 -15.20 0.33 31.91
CA ARG A 30 -15.79 1.14 30.85
C ARG A 30 -14.80 2.19 30.37
N VAL A 31 -14.65 2.33 29.06
CA VAL A 31 -13.74 3.28 28.41
C VAL A 31 -14.45 4.07 27.32
N GLY A 32 -13.92 5.25 27.04
CA GLY A 32 -14.29 6.06 25.89
C GLY A 32 -13.32 5.85 24.74
N LEU A 33 -13.85 5.56 23.55
CA LEU A 33 -13.09 5.50 22.31
C LEU A 33 -13.42 6.74 21.49
N VAL A 34 -12.54 7.73 21.48
CA VAL A 34 -12.73 8.97 20.72
C VAL A 34 -11.65 9.08 19.64
N PRO A 35 -12.04 9.20 18.36
CA PRO A 35 -11.07 9.36 17.28
C PRO A 35 -10.41 10.74 17.37
N GLN A 36 -9.11 10.76 17.10
CA GLN A 36 -8.32 11.99 16.99
C GLN A 36 -8.42 12.53 15.57
N ARG A 37 -8.53 13.85 15.41
CA ARG A 37 -8.63 14.54 14.11
C ARG A 37 -7.34 14.48 13.30
N ASP A 38 -6.21 14.45 13.97
CA ASP A 38 -4.89 14.35 13.34
C ASP A 38 -3.97 13.47 14.18
N LEU A 39 -3.83 12.20 13.80
CA LEU A 39 -2.97 11.23 14.47
C LEU A 39 -1.47 11.60 14.49
N SER A 40 -1.02 12.66 13.79
CA SER A 40 0.35 13.16 13.94
C SER A 40 0.58 13.91 15.25
N VAL A 41 -0.49 14.32 15.94
CA VAL A 41 -0.39 14.95 17.27
C VAL A 41 -0.12 13.86 18.32
N GLU A 42 1.13 13.73 18.72
CA GLU A 42 1.59 12.75 19.72
C GLU A 42 0.89 12.88 21.07
N ASP A 43 0.64 14.14 21.48
CA ASP A 43 0.03 14.47 22.76
C ASP A 43 -1.27 15.26 22.56
N PRO A 44 -2.40 14.59 22.27
CA PRO A 44 -3.63 15.26 21.88
C PRO A 44 -4.27 16.03 23.04
N SER A 45 -4.70 17.24 22.72
CA SER A 45 -5.56 18.09 23.54
C SER A 45 -7.02 18.00 23.06
N ARG A 46 -7.95 18.69 23.73
CA ARG A 46 -9.38 18.68 23.33
C ARG A 46 -9.62 19.10 21.87
N SER A 47 -8.84 20.04 21.33
CA SER A 47 -9.01 20.52 19.95
C SER A 47 -8.64 19.47 18.90
N ASP A 48 -7.82 18.50 19.30
CA ASP A 48 -7.30 17.44 18.45
C ASP A 48 -8.21 16.22 18.43
N LEU A 49 -9.28 16.19 19.24
CA LEU A 49 -10.24 15.10 19.31
C LEU A 49 -11.54 15.44 18.57
N ASN A 50 -12.15 14.42 17.97
CA ASN A 50 -13.49 14.54 17.41
C ASN A 50 -14.53 14.67 18.52
N ASP A 51 -15.68 15.23 18.14
CA ASP A 51 -16.77 15.50 19.08
C ASP A 51 -17.63 14.26 19.32
N VAL A 52 -17.55 13.25 18.45
CA VAL A 52 -18.22 11.96 18.60
C VAL A 52 -17.21 10.84 18.75
N GLY A 53 -17.50 9.94 19.70
CA GLY A 53 -16.81 8.68 19.89
C GLY A 53 -17.80 7.58 20.26
N ALA A 54 -17.31 6.58 20.98
CA ALA A 54 -18.11 5.48 21.49
C ALA A 54 -17.76 5.16 22.94
N ILE A 55 -18.74 4.65 23.68
CA ILE A 55 -18.57 4.08 25.01
C ILE A 55 -18.56 2.55 24.86
N GLY A 56 -17.63 1.89 25.53
CA GLY A 56 -17.59 0.43 25.56
C GLY A 56 -16.88 -0.15 26.77
N HIS A 57 -16.89 -1.47 26.87
CA HIS A 57 -16.25 -2.24 27.91
C HIS A 57 -15.04 -2.99 27.37
N ILE A 58 -13.91 -2.92 28.09
CA ILE A 58 -12.77 -3.78 27.79
C ILE A 58 -13.14 -5.21 28.19
N VAL A 59 -13.31 -6.10 27.22
CA VAL A 59 -13.67 -7.51 27.45
C VAL A 59 -12.49 -8.47 27.31
N GLY A 60 -11.39 -8.01 26.72
CA GLY A 60 -10.13 -8.76 26.61
C GLY A 60 -8.94 -7.82 26.44
N HIS A 61 -7.76 -8.30 26.80
CA HIS A 61 -6.50 -7.58 26.60
C HIS A 61 -5.34 -8.55 26.39
N VAL A 62 -4.42 -8.18 25.52
CA VAL A 62 -3.12 -8.86 25.34
C VAL A 62 -2.04 -7.81 25.50
N HIS A 63 -1.08 -8.07 26.38
CA HIS A 63 0.09 -7.22 26.55
C HIS A 63 1.26 -7.79 25.76
N HIS A 64 1.85 -6.98 24.89
CA HIS A 64 3.05 -7.32 24.14
C HIS A 64 4.23 -6.53 24.73
N GLU A 65 5.23 -7.22 25.28
CA GLU A 65 6.41 -6.56 25.85
C GLU A 65 7.08 -5.65 24.81
N GLY A 66 7.16 -4.35 25.11
CA GLY A 66 7.74 -3.33 24.23
C GLY A 66 6.81 -2.77 23.14
N LEU A 67 5.65 -3.39 22.89
CA LEU A 67 4.72 -3.02 21.81
C LEU A 67 3.35 -2.51 22.31
N GLY A 68 3.13 -2.45 23.63
CA GLY A 68 1.91 -1.93 24.23
C GLY A 68 0.80 -2.97 24.43
N TYR A 69 -0.45 -2.53 24.40
CA TYR A 69 -1.62 -3.39 24.63
C TYR A 69 -2.49 -3.51 23.37
N VAL A 70 -3.02 -4.70 23.10
CA VAL A 70 -4.15 -4.90 22.19
C VAL A 70 -5.38 -5.14 23.05
N LEU A 71 -6.35 -4.22 23.01
CA LEU A 71 -7.60 -4.32 23.75
C LEU A 71 -8.71 -4.84 22.85
N THR A 72 -9.52 -5.75 23.36
CA THR A 72 -10.82 -6.10 22.77
C THR A 72 -11.89 -5.33 23.52
N VAL A 73 -12.60 -4.45 22.82
CA VAL A 73 -13.64 -3.58 23.39
C VAL A 73 -14.99 -3.94 22.78
N GLU A 74 -15.96 -4.24 23.64
CA GLU A 74 -17.37 -4.37 23.28
C GLU A 74 -18.02 -2.99 23.36
N VAL A 75 -18.61 -2.51 22.26
CA VAL A 75 -19.06 -1.13 22.12
C VAL A 75 -20.55 -1.03 22.41
N ASP A 76 -20.93 -0.27 23.43
CA ASP A 76 -22.33 -0.19 23.88
C ASP A 76 -23.14 0.83 23.09
N SER A 77 -22.56 2.02 22.90
CA SER A 77 -23.29 3.18 22.38
C SER A 77 -22.35 4.23 21.83
N ARG A 78 -22.88 5.07 20.95
CA ARG A 78 -22.22 6.29 20.51
C ARG A 78 -22.21 7.29 21.66
N ALA A 79 -21.22 8.17 21.68
CA ALA A 79 -21.14 9.20 22.71
C ALA A 79 -20.60 10.52 22.18
N ARG A 80 -21.11 11.62 22.73
CA ARG A 80 -20.57 12.95 22.50
C ARG A 80 -19.50 13.25 23.54
N LEU A 81 -18.34 13.70 23.09
CA LEU A 81 -17.24 14.15 23.93
C LEU A 81 -17.56 15.54 24.52
N GLY A 82 -17.79 15.57 25.83
CA GLY A 82 -17.97 16.78 26.60
C GLY A 82 -16.63 17.42 27.00
N ARG A 83 -16.61 17.98 28.21
CA ARG A 83 -15.42 18.65 28.77
C ARG A 83 -14.38 17.63 29.23
N LEU A 84 -13.11 17.89 28.95
CA LEU A 84 -11.99 17.20 29.60
C LEU A 84 -11.88 17.67 31.05
N SER A 85 -12.05 16.77 32.01
CA SER A 85 -11.85 17.03 33.43
C SER A 85 -10.40 16.83 33.86
N GLN A 86 -9.60 16.10 33.06
CA GLN A 86 -8.18 15.85 33.28
C GLN A 86 -7.48 15.64 31.94
N GLU A 87 -6.24 16.14 31.83
CA GLU A 87 -5.40 15.91 30.66
C GLU A 87 -4.13 15.09 30.96
N SER A 88 -3.64 15.09 32.21
CA SER A 88 -2.44 14.38 32.64
C SER A 88 -2.68 13.64 33.95
N PRO A 89 -2.15 12.42 34.14
CA PRO A 89 -1.24 11.67 33.25
C PRO A 89 -1.93 11.03 32.05
N PHE A 90 -3.25 11.09 31.98
CA PHE A 90 -4.08 10.64 30.86
C PHE A 90 -5.38 11.44 30.81
N LEU A 91 -6.08 11.37 29.67
CA LEU A 91 -7.32 12.10 29.44
C LEU A 91 -8.47 11.48 30.24
N VAL A 92 -9.23 12.33 30.95
CA VAL A 92 -10.52 11.97 31.53
C VAL A 92 -11.53 12.99 31.06
N ALA A 93 -12.68 12.51 30.56
CA ALA A 93 -13.69 13.35 29.95
C ALA A 93 -15.09 12.95 30.39
N GLU A 94 -15.99 13.93 30.38
CA GLU A 94 -17.43 13.69 30.42
C GLU A 94 -17.88 13.17 29.05
N LEU A 95 -18.55 12.01 29.02
CA LEU A 95 -19.13 11.43 27.80
C LEU A 95 -20.64 11.37 27.95
N GLU A 96 -21.34 12.03 27.02
CA GLU A 96 -22.80 11.98 26.92
C GLU A 96 -23.18 10.83 25.98
N ARG A 97 -23.95 9.86 26.49
CA ARG A 97 -24.45 8.75 25.67
C ARG A 97 -25.43 9.27 24.62
N VAL A 98 -25.26 8.81 23.39
CA VAL A 98 -26.13 9.09 22.25
C VAL A 98 -26.75 7.77 21.83
N ASP A 99 -28.07 7.68 21.96
CA ASP A 99 -28.86 6.54 21.49
C ASP A 99 -29.55 6.91 20.17
N ASP A 100 -29.50 6.00 19.21
CA ASP A 100 -30.24 6.12 17.96
C ASP A 100 -31.72 5.83 18.23
N ASP A 101 -32.62 6.54 17.54
CA ASP A 101 -34.02 6.14 17.52
C ASP A 101 -34.26 4.94 16.58
N ASP A 102 -35.37 4.23 16.79
CA ASP A 102 -35.74 3.06 15.98
C ASP A 102 -36.41 3.45 14.65
N ARG A 103 -36.24 4.68 14.17
CA ARG A 103 -36.95 5.13 12.97
C ARG A 103 -36.48 4.34 11.74
N PRO A 104 -37.38 4.03 10.79
CA PRO A 104 -37.00 3.29 9.59
C PRO A 104 -35.98 4.07 8.76
N ALA A 105 -35.02 3.37 8.16
CA ALA A 105 -34.07 3.99 7.23
C ALA A 105 -34.77 4.66 6.04
N PRO A 106 -34.30 5.82 5.54
CA PRO A 106 -34.77 6.40 4.29
C PRO A 106 -34.62 5.43 3.11
N GLN A 107 -35.48 5.55 2.09
CA GLN A 107 -35.44 4.64 0.94
C GLN A 107 -34.08 4.64 0.23
N ALA A 108 -33.46 5.81 0.05
CA ALA A 108 -32.16 5.93 -0.59
C ALA A 108 -31.05 5.14 0.14
N LEU A 109 -31.11 5.10 1.48
CA LEU A 109 -30.17 4.33 2.29
C LEU A 109 -30.43 2.82 2.15
N ARG A 110 -31.70 2.40 2.12
CA ARG A 110 -32.07 0.99 1.88
C ARG A 110 -31.60 0.51 0.51
N ASP A 111 -31.79 1.32 -0.53
CA ASP A 111 -31.34 0.99 -1.89
C ASP A 111 -29.81 0.87 -1.95
N SER A 112 -29.10 1.77 -1.28
CA SER A 112 -27.63 1.70 -1.18
C SER A 112 -27.16 0.47 -0.39
N ALA A 113 -27.87 0.12 0.69
CA ALA A 113 -27.57 -1.05 1.49
C ALA A 113 -27.78 -2.36 0.74
N ALA A 114 -28.89 -2.50 0.01
CA ALA A 114 -29.17 -3.69 -0.80
C ALA A 114 -28.07 -3.94 -1.85
N GLU A 115 -27.47 -2.87 -2.37
CA GLU A 115 -26.39 -2.98 -3.34
C GLU A 115 -25.03 -3.30 -2.70
N VAL A 116 -24.67 -2.59 -1.64
CA VAL A 116 -23.35 -2.72 -1.00
C VAL A 116 -23.25 -4.00 -0.16
N LEU A 117 -24.32 -4.37 0.54
CA LEU A 117 -24.37 -5.57 1.39
C LEU A 117 -24.80 -6.83 0.62
N GLY A 118 -25.29 -6.67 -0.61
CA GLY A 118 -25.80 -7.74 -1.47
C GLY A 118 -27.27 -8.10 -1.23
N ASP A 119 -27.76 -9.04 -2.04
CA ASP A 119 -29.17 -9.47 -2.06
C ASP A 119 -29.56 -10.17 -0.75
N PHE A 120 -30.10 -9.39 0.19
CA PHE A 120 -30.77 -9.82 1.42
C PHE A 120 -29.89 -10.56 2.42
N ASP A 121 -28.98 -9.83 3.08
CA ASP A 121 -28.65 -10.20 4.44
C ASP A 121 -29.91 -10.04 5.31
N ALA A 122 -30.58 -11.15 5.62
CA ALA A 122 -31.75 -11.17 6.51
C ALA A 122 -31.43 -10.66 7.93
N THR A 123 -30.14 -10.44 8.23
CA THR A 123 -29.64 -9.87 9.49
C THR A 123 -29.30 -8.39 9.39
N ALA A 124 -29.42 -7.77 8.20
CA ALA A 124 -29.18 -6.35 8.02
C ALA A 124 -30.15 -5.50 8.86
N PRO A 125 -29.67 -4.44 9.53
CA PRO A 125 -30.53 -3.60 10.34
C PRO A 125 -31.58 -2.86 9.49
N THR A 126 -32.76 -2.62 10.07
CA THR A 126 -33.84 -1.88 9.39
C THR A 126 -33.95 -0.42 9.84
N SER A 127 -33.40 -0.10 11.01
CA SER A 127 -33.35 1.24 11.57
C SER A 127 -32.24 2.08 10.92
N CYS A 128 -32.48 3.39 10.85
CA CYS A 128 -31.66 4.33 10.11
C CYS A 128 -30.18 4.32 10.52
N GLY A 129 -29.90 4.41 11.82
CA GLY A 129 -28.54 4.51 12.33
C GLY A 129 -27.68 3.27 12.08
N PRO A 130 -28.09 2.09 12.58
CA PRO A 130 -27.37 0.85 12.35
C PRO A 130 -27.22 0.47 10.88
N LEU A 131 -28.21 0.75 10.02
CA LEU A 131 -28.09 0.49 8.58
C LEU A 131 -27.06 1.41 7.93
N ALA A 132 -27.01 2.70 8.32
CA ALA A 132 -25.99 3.62 7.84
C ALA A 132 -24.59 3.16 8.25
N ASP A 133 -24.42 2.74 9.51
CA ASP A 133 -23.14 2.24 10.02
C ASP A 133 -22.72 0.94 9.28
N ALA A 134 -23.66 0.04 8.95
CA ALA A 134 -23.40 -1.17 8.18
C ALA A 134 -22.96 -0.85 6.73
N VAL A 135 -23.63 0.08 6.05
CA VAL A 135 -23.22 0.56 4.71
C VAL A 135 -21.82 1.14 4.76
N VAL A 136 -21.54 2.02 5.72
CA VAL A 136 -20.22 2.65 5.93
C VAL A 136 -19.13 1.61 6.20
N ALA A 137 -19.45 0.52 6.90
CA ALA A 137 -18.52 -0.57 7.15
C ALA A 137 -18.20 -1.36 5.86
N ALA A 138 -19.21 -1.62 5.02
CA ALA A 138 -19.13 -2.50 3.87
C ALA A 138 -18.60 -1.85 2.58
N VAL A 139 -18.76 -0.54 2.40
CA VAL A 139 -18.14 0.15 1.26
C VAL A 139 -16.61 -0.03 1.30
N THR A 140 -15.98 -0.10 0.13
CA THR A 140 -14.51 -0.10 -0.01
C THR A 140 -13.90 1.30 0.05
N ALA A 141 -14.74 2.35 0.05
CA ALA A 141 -14.37 3.75 0.20
C ALA A 141 -13.41 4.01 1.38
N ARG A 142 -12.49 4.96 1.21
CA ARG A 142 -11.47 5.34 2.21
C ARG A 142 -12.09 5.92 3.48
N PHE A 143 -11.35 5.90 4.58
CA PHE A 143 -11.86 6.16 5.94
C PHE A 143 -12.42 7.57 6.18
N ALA A 144 -11.89 8.65 5.60
CA ALA A 144 -12.39 10.00 5.93
C ALA A 144 -13.83 10.26 5.48
N GLY A 145 -14.24 9.69 4.34
CA GLY A 145 -15.64 9.72 3.94
C GLY A 145 -16.52 8.99 4.96
N ARG A 146 -16.00 7.89 5.54
CA ARG A 146 -16.66 7.17 6.65
C ARG A 146 -16.71 8.01 7.92
N LEU A 147 -15.65 8.77 8.25
CA LEU A 147 -15.60 9.59 9.45
C LEU A 147 -16.72 10.63 9.49
N ALA A 148 -17.05 11.28 8.37
CA ALA A 148 -18.17 12.22 8.33
C ALA A 148 -19.52 11.54 8.66
N ALA A 149 -19.74 10.32 8.16
CA ALA A 149 -20.90 9.52 8.55
C ALA A 149 -20.84 9.10 10.03
N LEU A 150 -19.64 8.78 10.54
CA LEU A 150 -19.44 8.34 11.93
C LEU A 150 -19.45 9.48 12.94
N ASP A 151 -19.16 10.73 12.56
CA ASP A 151 -19.21 11.92 13.42
C ASP A 151 -20.61 12.58 13.39
N ALA A 152 -21.47 12.19 12.45
CA ALA A 152 -22.84 12.65 12.37
C ALA A 152 -23.73 11.99 13.45
N ILE A 153 -24.08 12.77 14.48
CA ILE A 153 -25.11 12.39 15.47
C ILE A 153 -26.51 12.42 14.84
N ASP A 154 -26.75 13.40 13.95
CA ASP A 154 -28.02 13.51 13.25
C ASP A 154 -28.20 12.35 12.27
N LEU A 155 -29.31 11.63 12.42
CA LEU A 155 -29.57 10.41 11.65
C LEU A 155 -29.81 10.67 10.16
N ASP A 156 -30.36 11.84 9.80
CA ASP A 156 -30.58 12.19 8.40
C ASP A 156 -29.25 12.53 7.73
N ALA A 157 -28.43 13.37 8.36
CA ALA A 157 -27.07 13.68 7.89
C ALA A 157 -26.22 12.40 7.77
N ARG A 158 -26.28 11.50 8.76
CA ARG A 158 -25.56 10.23 8.73
C ARG A 158 -26.01 9.34 7.58
N ALA A 159 -27.32 9.22 7.35
CA ALA A 159 -27.85 8.47 6.22
C ALA A 159 -27.40 9.07 4.88
N ASP A 160 -27.43 10.39 4.74
CA ASP A 160 -26.97 11.09 3.53
C ASP A 160 -25.49 10.85 3.26
N HIS A 161 -24.64 10.92 4.29
CA HIS A 161 -23.21 10.59 4.17
C HIS A 161 -22.98 9.13 3.76
N ALA A 162 -23.71 8.18 4.34
CA ALA A 162 -23.62 6.77 3.98
C ALA A 162 -24.05 6.51 2.51
N VAL A 163 -25.11 7.17 2.04
CA VAL A 163 -25.57 7.09 0.65
C VAL A 163 -24.55 7.70 -0.32
N ASP A 164 -23.98 8.86 0.00
CA ASP A 164 -22.96 9.50 -0.83
C ASP A 164 -21.70 8.62 -0.94
N LEU A 165 -21.25 8.04 0.18
CA LEU A 165 -20.17 7.06 0.19
C LEU A 165 -20.43 5.86 -0.71
N ALA A 166 -21.60 5.24 -0.59
CA ALA A 166 -21.97 4.09 -1.42
C ALA A 166 -22.02 4.45 -2.91
N ARG A 167 -22.49 5.65 -3.26
CA ARG A 167 -22.48 6.15 -4.64
C ARG A 167 -21.07 6.36 -5.18
N ARG A 168 -20.17 6.94 -4.39
CA ARG A 168 -18.77 7.13 -4.77
C ARG A 168 -18.07 5.78 -4.97
N ASP A 169 -18.25 4.86 -4.04
CA ASP A 169 -17.72 3.49 -4.11
C ASP A 169 -18.20 2.77 -5.38
N ARG A 170 -19.50 2.85 -5.68
CA ARG A 170 -20.08 2.36 -6.93
C ARG A 170 -19.45 3.03 -8.15
N SER A 171 -19.29 4.36 -8.14
CA SER A 171 -18.68 5.07 -9.26
C SER A 171 -17.22 4.66 -9.47
N GLU A 172 -16.46 4.40 -8.41
CA GLU A 172 -15.09 3.91 -8.50
C GLU A 172 -15.08 2.48 -9.06
N ARG A 173 -15.90 1.57 -8.52
CA ARG A 173 -16.07 0.20 -9.04
C ARG A 173 -16.51 0.19 -10.51
N ALA A 174 -17.45 1.06 -10.89
CA ALA A 174 -17.92 1.19 -12.26
C ALA A 174 -16.83 1.74 -13.19
N ARG A 175 -15.99 2.68 -12.72
CA ARG A 175 -14.81 3.13 -13.48
C ARG A 175 -13.81 1.99 -13.66
N VAL A 176 -13.56 1.19 -12.62
CA VAL A 176 -12.68 0.01 -12.70
C VAL A 176 -13.23 -1.03 -13.68
N ALA A 177 -14.55 -1.27 -13.67
CA ALA A 177 -15.22 -2.20 -14.57
C ALA A 177 -15.35 -1.68 -16.02
N ALA A 178 -15.44 -0.36 -16.21
CA ALA A 178 -15.51 0.29 -17.51
C ALA A 178 -14.13 0.43 -18.19
N LEU A 179 -13.04 0.21 -17.45
CA LEU A 179 -11.75 -0.03 -18.08
C LEU A 179 -11.85 -1.36 -18.80
N GLU A 180 -12.02 -1.33 -20.13
CA GLU A 180 -11.90 -2.52 -20.95
C GLU A 180 -10.55 -3.19 -20.62
N PRO A 181 -10.57 -4.42 -20.07
CA PRO A 181 -9.32 -5.10 -19.80
C PRO A 181 -8.61 -5.30 -21.14
N PRO A 182 -7.29 -5.05 -21.22
CA PRO A 182 -6.56 -5.38 -22.45
C PRO A 182 -6.78 -6.87 -22.72
N THR A 183 -7.55 -7.17 -23.76
CA THR A 183 -7.84 -8.54 -24.16
C THR A 183 -6.53 -9.20 -24.54
N GLY A 184 -6.28 -10.41 -24.03
CA GLY A 184 -4.97 -11.08 -24.10
C GLY A 184 -4.39 -11.36 -25.49
N SER A 185 -5.05 -10.99 -26.59
CA SER A 185 -4.51 -11.08 -27.95
C SER A 185 -3.66 -9.89 -28.40
N ASP A 186 -3.61 -8.78 -27.65
CA ASP A 186 -2.88 -7.53 -28.01
C ASP A 186 -2.02 -6.97 -26.86
N LEU A 187 -1.42 -7.82 -26.01
CA LEU A 187 -0.52 -7.34 -24.95
C LEU A 187 0.79 -6.83 -25.56
N ARG A 188 0.88 -5.51 -25.74
CA ARG A 188 2.11 -4.83 -26.16
C ARG A 188 3.20 -5.02 -25.09
N GLN A 189 4.36 -5.54 -25.50
CA GLN A 189 5.51 -5.78 -24.63
C GLN A 189 6.70 -4.89 -24.97
N LEU A 190 7.75 -4.97 -24.15
CA LEU A 190 9.00 -4.26 -24.41
C LEU A 190 9.64 -4.79 -25.69
N TRP A 191 10.16 -3.90 -26.53
CA TRP A 191 10.76 -4.27 -27.81
C TRP A 191 11.88 -5.30 -27.67
N VAL A 192 12.58 -5.31 -26.53
CA VAL A 192 13.69 -6.24 -26.27
C VAL A 192 13.22 -7.68 -26.06
N LEU A 193 11.93 -7.87 -25.75
CA LEU A 193 11.28 -9.17 -25.61
C LEU A 193 10.55 -9.61 -26.90
N GLU A 194 10.58 -8.78 -27.95
CA GLU A 194 10.01 -9.11 -29.25
C GLU A 194 10.95 -10.02 -30.07
N PRO A 195 10.43 -10.81 -31.02
CA PRO A 195 11.25 -11.75 -31.81
C PRO A 195 12.40 -11.10 -32.61
N ASP A 196 12.28 -9.82 -32.99
CA ASP A 196 13.27 -9.07 -33.76
C ASP A 196 14.27 -8.29 -32.88
N ALA A 197 14.26 -8.50 -31.56
CA ALA A 197 15.10 -7.78 -30.61
C ALA A 197 16.60 -7.89 -30.91
N GLU A 198 17.11 -9.08 -31.30
CA GLU A 198 18.54 -9.25 -31.62
C GLU A 198 18.96 -8.39 -32.81
N GLU A 199 18.15 -8.36 -33.87
CA GLU A 199 18.45 -7.54 -35.06
C GLU A 199 18.50 -6.05 -34.71
N ARG A 200 17.59 -5.60 -33.83
CA ARG A 200 17.61 -4.24 -33.28
C ARG A 200 18.85 -3.98 -32.43
N ILE A 201 19.23 -4.89 -31.53
CA ILE A 201 20.43 -4.76 -30.68
C ILE A 201 21.68 -4.63 -31.57
N GLU A 202 21.86 -5.51 -32.57
CA GLU A 202 23.00 -5.47 -33.47
C GLU A 202 23.06 -4.17 -34.29
N ARG A 203 21.91 -3.69 -34.76
CA ARG A 203 21.82 -2.42 -35.50
C ARG A 203 22.18 -1.25 -34.59
N ASP A 204 21.59 -1.16 -33.41
CA ASP A 204 21.80 -0.03 -32.50
C ASP A 204 23.25 -0.02 -31.96
N LEU A 205 23.87 -1.19 -31.79
CA LEU A 205 25.30 -1.33 -31.48
C LEU A 205 26.19 -0.87 -32.64
N ARG A 206 25.89 -1.29 -33.88
CA ARG A 206 26.62 -0.88 -35.09
C ARG A 206 26.55 0.63 -35.33
N ASP A 207 25.39 1.22 -35.06
CA ASP A 207 25.13 2.66 -35.20
C ASP A 207 25.73 3.49 -34.03
N GLY A 208 26.30 2.84 -33.01
CA GLY A 208 26.85 3.50 -31.82
C GLY A 208 25.79 4.12 -30.91
N ARG A 209 24.52 3.71 -31.02
CA ARG A 209 23.41 4.14 -30.16
C ARG A 209 23.43 3.47 -28.79
N ILE A 210 24.03 2.29 -28.71
CA ILE A 210 24.31 1.56 -27.47
C ILE A 210 25.76 1.06 -27.46
N THR A 211 26.30 0.82 -26.27
CA THR A 211 27.62 0.22 -26.06
C THR A 211 27.56 -1.31 -26.09
N GLU A 212 28.71 -1.97 -26.21
CA GLU A 212 28.80 -3.43 -26.11
C GLU A 212 28.27 -3.96 -24.77
N GLN A 213 28.53 -3.21 -23.69
CA GLN A 213 28.06 -3.57 -22.36
C GLN A 213 26.52 -3.46 -22.26
N GLU A 214 25.94 -2.38 -22.78
CA GLU A 214 24.48 -2.21 -22.86
C GLU A 214 23.84 -3.31 -23.72
N ALA A 215 24.46 -3.68 -24.85
CA ALA A 215 24.00 -4.79 -25.68
C ALA A 215 24.04 -6.13 -24.94
N GLY A 216 25.08 -6.38 -24.13
CA GLY A 216 25.16 -7.55 -23.25
C GLY A 216 24.00 -7.62 -22.27
N TRP A 217 23.72 -6.52 -21.56
CA TRP A 217 22.60 -6.44 -20.61
C TRP A 217 21.24 -6.60 -21.28
N LEU A 218 21.04 -6.08 -22.50
CA LEU A 218 19.79 -6.25 -23.25
C LEU A 218 19.56 -7.72 -23.62
N ARG A 219 20.61 -8.44 -24.02
CA ARG A 219 20.52 -9.88 -24.32
C ARG A 219 20.22 -10.69 -23.06
N GLU A 220 20.90 -10.39 -21.94
CA GLU A 220 20.62 -11.03 -20.66
C GLU A 220 19.16 -10.81 -20.22
N PHE A 221 18.69 -9.56 -20.27
CA PHE A 221 17.32 -9.22 -19.94
C PHE A 221 16.30 -9.94 -20.84
N ARG A 222 16.57 -10.04 -22.15
CA ARG A 222 15.73 -10.80 -23.09
C ARG A 222 15.67 -12.28 -22.72
N ASP A 223 16.82 -12.89 -22.52
CA ASP A 223 16.94 -14.34 -22.42
C ASP A 223 16.52 -14.84 -21.03
N GLU A 224 16.85 -14.10 -19.97
CA GLU A 224 16.64 -14.49 -18.57
C GLU A 224 15.44 -13.79 -17.89
N GLY A 225 15.01 -12.64 -18.42
CA GLY A 225 13.92 -11.83 -17.87
C GLY A 225 14.36 -10.83 -16.81
N TYR A 226 15.67 -10.75 -16.55
CA TYR A 226 16.28 -9.83 -15.60
C TYR A 226 17.73 -9.52 -15.97
N VAL A 227 18.30 -8.51 -15.31
CA VAL A 227 19.74 -8.22 -15.32
C VAL A 227 20.19 -7.91 -13.90
N VAL A 228 21.41 -8.33 -13.55
CA VAL A 228 22.03 -8.01 -12.26
C VAL A 228 23.25 -7.13 -12.45
N TRP A 229 23.29 -6.03 -11.70
CA TRP A 229 24.50 -5.22 -11.57
C TRP A 229 25.06 -5.34 -10.16
N GLU A 230 26.21 -6.00 -10.04
CA GLU A 230 26.93 -6.11 -8.78
C GLU A 230 27.52 -4.76 -8.36
N ARG A 231 27.24 -4.33 -7.13
CA ARG A 231 27.76 -3.12 -6.49
C ARG A 231 27.65 -1.88 -7.38
N LEU A 232 26.54 -1.77 -8.10
CA LEU A 232 26.29 -0.66 -9.01
C LEU A 232 26.14 0.66 -8.27
N VAL A 233 25.36 0.65 -7.18
CA VAL A 233 25.09 1.85 -6.40
C VAL A 233 26.17 2.01 -5.35
N GLU A 234 26.82 3.16 -5.33
CA GLU A 234 27.94 3.41 -4.45
C GLU A 234 27.50 3.39 -2.97
N PRO A 235 28.32 2.85 -2.04
CA PRO A 235 27.99 2.77 -0.63
C PRO A 235 27.58 4.11 -0.01
N GLU A 236 28.16 5.22 -0.48
CA GLU A 236 27.85 6.57 0.00
C GLU A 236 26.43 7.02 -0.36
N LEU A 237 25.91 6.61 -1.52
CA LEU A 237 24.51 6.88 -1.89
C LEU A 237 23.55 6.07 -1.03
N ILE A 238 23.88 4.80 -0.82
CA ILE A 238 23.11 3.90 0.05
C ILE A 238 23.11 4.41 1.49
N ASP A 239 24.26 4.81 2.02
CA ASP A 239 24.38 5.32 3.40
C ASP A 239 23.62 6.63 3.59
N ALA A 240 23.63 7.52 2.60
CA ALA A 240 22.81 8.73 2.62
C ALA A 240 21.30 8.39 2.65
N LEU A 241 20.85 7.44 1.84
CA LEU A 241 19.46 7.00 1.85
C LEU A 241 19.09 6.33 3.18
N VAL A 242 19.92 5.43 3.71
CA VAL A 242 19.69 4.77 5.00
C VAL A 242 19.66 5.79 6.15
N ALA A 243 20.49 6.83 6.11
CA ALA A 243 20.43 7.93 7.08
C ALA A 243 19.09 8.68 7.01
N ASP A 244 18.64 9.03 5.80
CA ASP A 244 17.33 9.69 5.62
C ASP A 244 16.17 8.79 6.07
N ILE A 245 16.23 7.48 5.77
CA ILE A 245 15.25 6.48 6.21
C ILE A 245 15.16 6.47 7.73
N ARG A 246 16.29 6.41 8.44
CA ARG A 246 16.31 6.45 9.92
C ARG A 246 15.79 7.77 10.49
N ALA A 247 15.90 8.86 9.74
CA ALA A 247 15.39 10.16 10.12
C ALA A 247 13.87 10.33 9.86
N ILE A 248 13.20 9.38 9.19
CA ILE A 248 11.75 9.45 8.94
C ILE A 248 10.95 9.57 10.24
N ARG A 249 11.41 8.92 11.33
CA ARG A 249 10.80 9.03 12.67
C ARG A 249 10.69 10.46 13.20
N GLU A 250 11.51 11.37 12.68
CA GLU A 250 11.51 12.80 13.06
C GLU A 250 10.45 13.59 12.26
N ARG A 251 9.77 12.95 11.30
CA ARG A 251 8.76 13.53 10.41
C ARG A 251 7.48 12.68 10.35
N PRO A 252 6.79 12.45 11.49
CA PRO A 252 5.56 11.67 11.50
C PRO A 252 4.50 12.27 10.56
N GLY A 253 3.70 11.43 9.93
CA GLY A 253 2.62 11.83 9.02
C GLY A 253 3.05 12.18 7.59
N HIS A 254 4.36 12.26 7.30
CA HIS A 254 4.89 12.58 5.97
C HIS A 254 5.19 11.36 5.09
N PHE A 255 5.04 10.15 5.62
CA PHE A 255 5.32 8.92 4.89
C PHE A 255 4.16 7.93 5.02
N VAL A 256 3.85 7.27 3.90
CA VAL A 256 2.85 6.21 3.82
C VAL A 256 3.54 4.87 3.99
N SER A 257 2.98 4.04 4.85
CA SER A 257 3.46 2.69 5.14
C SER A 257 2.29 1.71 5.02
N THR A 258 2.60 0.43 4.89
CA THR A 258 1.63 -0.64 5.12
C THR A 258 2.30 -1.75 5.91
N ASP A 259 1.54 -2.37 6.79
CA ASP A 259 1.83 -3.71 7.29
C ASP A 259 1.07 -4.68 6.38
N HIS A 260 1.79 -5.61 5.76
CA HIS A 260 1.22 -6.69 4.95
C HIS A 260 0.06 -7.40 5.68
N LYS A 261 0.11 -7.50 7.01
CA LYS A 261 -0.95 -8.13 7.83
C LYS A 261 -2.23 -7.29 7.95
N ARG A 262 -2.15 -5.97 7.81
CA ARG A 262 -3.29 -5.03 7.99
C ARG A 262 -3.97 -4.64 6.68
N THR A 263 -3.41 -5.07 5.54
CA THR A 263 -3.96 -4.94 4.17
C THR A 263 -4.36 -3.53 3.71
N ARG A 264 -4.02 -2.47 4.46
CA ARG A 264 -4.37 -1.08 4.13
C ARG A 264 -3.19 -0.13 4.38
N PRO A 265 -2.86 0.77 3.44
CA PRO A 265 -1.88 1.82 3.66
C PRO A 265 -2.31 2.77 4.78
N PHE A 266 -1.35 3.18 5.64
CA PHE A 266 -1.54 4.10 6.75
C PHE A 266 -0.34 5.07 6.88
N ARG A 267 -0.48 6.12 7.67
CA ARG A 267 0.62 7.05 7.97
C ARG A 267 1.46 6.54 9.12
N ILE A 268 2.78 6.73 9.01
CA ILE A 268 3.68 6.51 10.15
C ILE A 268 3.41 7.60 11.18
N THR A 269 2.92 7.21 12.36
CA THR A 269 2.42 8.13 13.41
C THR A 269 3.07 7.91 14.78
N GLY A 270 4.05 7.01 14.88
CA GLY A 270 4.79 6.73 16.12
C GLY A 270 6.30 6.56 15.88
N SER A 271 7.05 6.40 16.97
CA SER A 271 8.52 6.27 16.93
C SER A 271 9.02 4.86 16.60
N ASP A 272 8.16 3.84 16.63
CA ASP A 272 8.49 2.46 16.27
C ASP A 272 8.43 2.27 14.74
N PHE A 273 9.39 2.90 14.08
CA PHE A 273 9.56 2.92 12.62
C PHE A 273 10.18 1.65 12.06
N ASP A 274 10.86 0.87 12.91
CA ASP A 274 11.60 -0.30 12.49
C ASP A 274 10.68 -1.53 12.35
N SER A 275 9.35 -1.41 12.37
CA SER A 275 8.41 -2.53 12.23
C SER A 275 8.39 -3.10 10.78
N PHE A 276 7.58 -4.12 10.45
CA PHE A 276 7.55 -4.80 9.13
C PHE A 276 6.93 -3.91 8.01
N GLU A 277 7.48 -2.73 7.84
CA GLU A 277 6.89 -1.66 7.09
C GLU A 277 7.36 -1.65 5.64
N SER A 278 6.39 -1.62 4.73
CA SER A 278 6.62 -1.26 3.34
C SER A 278 6.32 0.22 3.20
N ILE A 279 7.35 1.06 3.11
CA ILE A 279 7.19 2.51 3.02
C ILE A 279 7.16 2.92 1.55
N PHE A 280 6.11 3.65 1.16
CA PHE A 280 5.84 3.96 -0.23
C PHE A 280 6.48 5.27 -0.69
N ASP A 281 6.96 5.23 -1.94
CA ASP A 281 7.34 6.38 -2.75
C ASP A 281 8.30 7.37 -2.06
N LEU A 282 9.36 6.85 -1.43
CA LEU A 282 10.37 7.68 -0.77
C LEU A 282 10.96 8.73 -1.71
N TYR A 283 11.05 8.44 -3.02
CA TYR A 283 11.53 9.37 -4.05
C TYR A 283 10.72 10.68 -4.09
N VAL A 284 9.49 10.73 -3.57
CA VAL A 284 8.73 11.99 -3.47
C VAL A 284 9.42 12.95 -2.50
N ASN A 285 9.77 12.45 -1.31
CA ASN A 285 10.23 13.28 -0.20
C ASN A 285 11.74 13.27 0.04
N LEU A 286 12.45 12.26 -0.47
CA LEU A 286 13.87 12.03 -0.24
C LEU A 286 14.67 12.13 -1.54
N GLU A 287 15.48 13.18 -1.66
CA GLU A 287 16.43 13.33 -2.77
C GLU A 287 17.44 12.17 -2.82
N SER A 288 17.84 11.65 -1.66
CA SER A 288 18.68 10.43 -1.57
C SER A 288 18.02 9.23 -2.25
N SER A 289 16.71 9.05 -2.12
CA SER A 289 15.97 7.99 -2.81
C SER A 289 15.97 8.21 -4.31
N ARG A 290 15.73 9.45 -4.78
CA ARG A 290 15.79 9.79 -6.22
C ARG A 290 17.17 9.49 -6.81
N ARG A 291 18.25 9.82 -6.09
CA ARG A 291 19.63 9.53 -6.53
C ARG A 291 19.92 8.04 -6.66
N VAL A 292 19.29 7.21 -5.82
CA VAL A 292 19.45 5.74 -5.84
C VAL A 292 18.59 5.11 -6.93
N CYS A 293 17.29 5.41 -7.00
CA CYS A 293 16.39 4.80 -8.00
C CYS A 293 16.67 5.29 -9.43
N PHE A 294 17.05 6.56 -9.60
CA PHE A 294 17.50 7.12 -10.88
C PHE A 294 19.04 7.19 -10.96
N HIS A 295 19.74 6.17 -10.47
CA HIS A 295 21.18 6.04 -10.73
C HIS A 295 21.46 6.14 -12.25
N PRO A 296 22.52 6.82 -12.72
CA PRO A 296 22.73 7.09 -14.15
C PRO A 296 22.68 5.84 -15.04
N THR A 297 23.27 4.73 -14.60
CA THR A 297 23.24 3.45 -15.33
C THR A 297 21.83 2.87 -15.41
N ILE A 298 21.06 2.92 -14.33
CA ILE A 298 19.67 2.43 -14.30
C ILE A 298 18.82 3.27 -15.25
N THR A 299 18.89 4.60 -15.11
CA THR A 299 18.13 5.54 -15.95
C THR A 299 18.45 5.36 -17.43
N ARG A 300 19.74 5.25 -17.76
CA ARG A 300 20.19 4.99 -19.14
C ARG A 300 19.65 3.66 -19.68
N PHE A 301 19.72 2.59 -18.91
CA PHE A 301 19.22 1.28 -19.35
C PHE A 301 17.70 1.30 -19.54
N LEU A 302 16.96 1.90 -18.61
CA LEU A 302 15.51 2.09 -18.73
C LEU A 302 15.13 2.89 -19.98
N GLN A 303 15.87 3.95 -20.32
CA GLN A 303 15.63 4.72 -21.54
C GLN A 303 15.80 3.89 -22.81
N ILE A 304 16.78 2.99 -22.83
CA ILE A 304 16.98 2.07 -23.96
C ILE A 304 15.81 1.07 -24.03
N LEU A 305 15.43 0.47 -22.91
CA LEU A 305 14.32 -0.49 -22.83
C LEU A 305 12.97 0.12 -23.25
N PHE A 306 12.73 1.37 -22.84
CA PHE A 306 11.48 2.08 -23.07
C PHE A 306 11.44 2.86 -24.37
N ASP A 307 12.60 3.12 -24.99
CA ASP A 307 12.76 4.01 -26.15
C ASP A 307 12.20 5.43 -25.89
N THR A 308 12.13 5.79 -24.62
CA THR A 308 11.64 7.08 -24.12
C THR A 308 12.06 7.25 -22.66
N ARG A 309 11.70 8.39 -22.06
CA ARG A 309 11.95 8.69 -20.66
C ARG A 309 11.20 7.73 -19.71
N PRO A 310 11.88 7.16 -18.70
CA PRO A 310 11.22 6.38 -17.66
C PRO A 310 10.46 7.26 -16.67
N ILE A 311 9.34 6.75 -16.19
CA ILE A 311 8.57 7.28 -15.06
C ILE A 311 8.62 6.27 -13.93
N ALA A 312 9.22 6.61 -12.78
CA ALA A 312 9.01 5.84 -11.55
C ALA A 312 7.58 6.07 -11.06
N MET A 313 6.79 5.01 -10.92
CA MET A 313 5.35 5.12 -10.62
C MET A 313 4.95 4.53 -9.27
N GLN A 314 5.83 3.72 -8.67
CA GLN A 314 5.65 3.11 -7.36
C GLN A 314 7.00 2.68 -6.80
N GLN A 315 7.28 2.99 -5.53
CA GLN A 315 8.44 2.48 -4.81
C GLN A 315 8.02 1.90 -3.46
N LEU A 316 8.68 0.83 -3.06
CA LEU A 316 8.51 0.14 -1.78
C LEU A 316 9.88 0.03 -1.11
N LEU A 317 10.06 0.66 0.04
CA LEU A 317 11.15 0.34 0.95
C LEU A 317 10.70 -0.81 1.84
N PHE A 318 11.44 -1.91 1.81
CA PHE A 318 11.31 -3.01 2.76
C PHE A 318 12.45 -2.92 3.77
N GLN A 319 12.15 -2.62 5.03
CA GLN A 319 13.15 -2.67 6.11
C GLN A 319 13.38 -4.12 6.59
N ARG A 320 12.34 -4.94 6.44
CA ARG A 320 12.32 -6.39 6.65
C ARG A 320 11.54 -7.05 5.53
N SER A 321 11.79 -8.33 5.31
CA SER A 321 10.95 -9.11 4.40
C SER A 321 9.54 -9.23 4.92
N ASN A 322 8.58 -8.90 4.05
CA ASN A 322 7.16 -9.13 4.29
C ASN A 322 6.68 -10.48 3.73
N GLN A 323 7.60 -11.33 3.23
CA GLN A 323 7.31 -12.68 2.73
C GLN A 323 6.25 -12.68 1.61
N HIS A 324 6.31 -11.70 0.70
CA HIS A 324 5.44 -11.65 -0.48
C HIS A 324 5.39 -13.00 -1.20
N LEU A 325 4.17 -13.46 -1.47
CA LEU A 325 3.89 -14.64 -2.26
C LEU A 325 4.53 -14.53 -3.65
N LEU A 326 4.80 -15.66 -4.29
CA LEU A 326 5.27 -15.67 -5.67
C LEU A 326 4.18 -15.13 -6.60
N HIS A 327 4.53 -14.16 -7.44
CA HIS A 327 3.60 -13.46 -8.32
C HIS A 327 4.29 -12.86 -9.54
N GLN A 328 3.47 -12.31 -10.46
CA GLN A 328 3.89 -11.41 -11.54
C GLN A 328 3.44 -9.99 -11.19
N ASP A 329 4.25 -8.97 -11.48
CA ASP A 329 3.92 -7.59 -11.10
C ASP A 329 2.65 -7.10 -11.77
N THR A 330 2.36 -7.57 -13.00
CA THR A 330 1.15 -7.21 -13.75
C THR A 330 -0.15 -7.43 -12.98
N ALA A 331 -0.15 -8.35 -12.01
CA ALA A 331 -1.29 -8.62 -11.14
C ALA A 331 -1.62 -7.46 -10.19
N TYR A 332 -0.61 -6.71 -9.73
CA TYR A 332 -0.74 -5.76 -8.63
C TYR A 332 -0.26 -4.35 -8.97
N VAL A 333 0.75 -4.22 -9.82
CA VAL A 333 1.27 -2.95 -10.33
C VAL A 333 0.73 -2.76 -11.74
N CYS A 334 -0.38 -2.03 -11.83
CA CYS A 334 -1.11 -1.94 -13.09
C CYS A 334 -0.76 -0.67 -13.86
N THR A 335 -0.41 -0.83 -15.12
CA THR A 335 -0.36 0.22 -16.16
C THR A 335 -1.46 -0.02 -17.18
N ARG A 336 -1.70 0.94 -18.08
CA ARG A 336 -2.59 0.77 -19.23
C ARG A 336 -2.10 -0.36 -20.14
N ASP A 337 -0.81 -0.38 -20.44
CA ASP A 337 -0.15 -1.45 -21.18
C ASP A 337 0.62 -2.32 -20.19
N ALA A 338 0.01 -3.40 -19.70
CA ALA A 338 0.46 -4.15 -18.53
C ALA A 338 1.92 -4.63 -18.60
N LEU A 339 2.41 -4.99 -19.79
CA LEU A 339 3.79 -5.50 -19.97
C LEU A 339 4.82 -4.38 -20.21
N LEU A 340 4.39 -3.13 -20.38
CA LEU A 340 5.29 -1.97 -20.52
C LEU A 340 5.71 -1.43 -19.15
N MET A 341 6.35 -2.28 -18.36
CA MET A 341 7.00 -1.88 -17.12
C MET A 341 8.17 -2.80 -16.78
N THR A 342 9.05 -2.29 -15.93
CA THR A 342 10.14 -3.04 -15.30
C THR A 342 10.31 -2.56 -13.88
N ALA A 343 10.92 -3.37 -13.03
CA ALA A 343 11.22 -2.96 -11.67
C ALA A 343 12.69 -3.23 -11.30
N THR A 344 13.22 -2.41 -10.39
CA THR A 344 14.52 -2.61 -9.76
C THR A 344 14.33 -2.98 -8.30
N TRP A 345 15.12 -3.91 -7.78
CA TRP A 345 15.31 -4.22 -6.36
C TRP A 345 16.76 -3.91 -6.03
N ILE A 346 16.97 -2.99 -5.09
CA ILE A 346 18.29 -2.48 -4.73
C ILE A 346 18.60 -2.88 -3.29
N ALA A 347 19.72 -3.54 -3.07
CA ALA A 347 20.17 -3.93 -1.73
C ALA A 347 20.71 -2.71 -0.96
N LEU A 348 20.08 -2.35 0.16
CA LEU A 348 20.58 -1.27 1.02
C LEU A 348 21.55 -1.79 2.10
N GLU A 349 21.65 -3.11 2.23
CA GLU A 349 22.60 -3.83 3.07
C GLU A 349 22.91 -5.21 2.45
N ASP A 350 23.89 -5.92 3.01
CA ASP A 350 24.15 -7.31 2.64
C ASP A 350 22.96 -8.21 3.04
N VAL A 351 22.45 -8.97 2.09
CA VAL A 351 21.40 -9.96 2.34
C VAL A 351 22.00 -11.18 3.04
N VAL A 352 21.39 -11.55 4.17
CA VAL A 352 21.73 -12.76 4.92
C VAL A 352 20.64 -13.81 4.67
N PRO A 353 21.00 -15.05 4.29
CA PRO A 353 20.04 -16.12 4.08
C PRO A 353 19.12 -16.36 5.28
N GLY A 354 17.84 -16.62 5.03
CA GLY A 354 16.84 -16.86 6.08
C GLY A 354 16.16 -15.59 6.58
N ARG A 355 16.55 -14.41 6.09
CA ARG A 355 15.87 -13.13 6.39
C ARG A 355 14.75 -12.80 5.41
N GLY A 356 14.37 -13.75 4.57
CA GLY A 356 13.34 -13.59 3.54
C GLY A 356 13.89 -12.85 2.32
N GLU A 357 14.99 -13.36 1.80
CA GLU A 357 15.63 -12.95 0.56
C GLU A 357 14.67 -12.99 -0.64
N LEU A 358 14.95 -12.16 -1.64
CA LEU A 358 14.23 -12.16 -2.91
C LEU A 358 14.44 -13.52 -3.60
N THR A 359 13.36 -14.09 -4.10
CA THR A 359 13.39 -15.36 -4.83
C THR A 359 12.61 -15.23 -6.13
N TYR A 360 13.02 -15.92 -7.18
CA TYR A 360 12.44 -15.79 -8.52
C TYR A 360 12.65 -17.05 -9.35
N PHE A 361 11.94 -17.16 -10.47
CA PHE A 361 12.12 -18.24 -11.45
C PHE A 361 12.77 -17.68 -12.72
N GLU A 362 13.98 -18.16 -13.04
CA GLU A 362 14.68 -17.81 -14.28
C GLU A 362 13.80 -18.10 -15.51
N ARG A 363 13.78 -17.17 -16.47
CA ARG A 363 13.05 -17.28 -17.75
C ARG A 363 11.52 -17.35 -17.63
N SER A 364 10.97 -17.13 -16.45
CA SER A 364 9.50 -17.23 -16.22
C SER A 364 8.70 -16.09 -16.86
N HIS A 365 9.36 -15.01 -17.31
CA HIS A 365 8.74 -13.96 -18.13
C HIS A 365 8.26 -14.49 -19.50
N ASN A 366 8.78 -15.63 -19.95
CA ASN A 366 8.37 -16.30 -21.20
C ASN A 366 7.18 -17.26 -21.02
N LEU A 367 6.67 -17.43 -19.80
CA LEU A 367 5.47 -18.24 -19.59
C LEU A 367 4.30 -17.64 -20.38
N PRO A 368 3.36 -18.47 -20.88
CA PRO A 368 2.13 -17.93 -21.45
C PRO A 368 1.45 -16.98 -20.46
N HIS A 369 0.83 -15.90 -20.93
CA HIS A 369 0.27 -14.91 -20.01
C HIS A 369 -0.86 -15.53 -19.17
N VAL A 370 -0.80 -15.31 -17.85
CA VAL A 370 -1.92 -15.60 -16.94
C VAL A 370 -2.92 -14.46 -17.03
N LEU A 371 -4.16 -14.78 -17.37
CA LEU A 371 -5.28 -13.84 -17.27
C LEU A 371 -6.15 -14.23 -16.08
N PHE A 372 -6.64 -13.22 -15.37
CA PHE A 372 -7.58 -13.37 -14.26
C PHE A 372 -9.02 -13.54 -14.78
N ARG A 373 -9.97 -13.77 -13.87
CA ARG A 373 -11.36 -14.14 -14.24
C ARG A 373 -12.08 -13.09 -15.08
N ASP A 374 -11.71 -11.81 -14.96
CA ASP A 374 -12.25 -10.72 -15.76
C ASP A 374 -11.57 -10.59 -17.15
N GLY A 375 -10.63 -11.50 -17.48
CA GLY A 375 -9.88 -11.51 -18.73
C GLY A 375 -8.68 -10.56 -18.74
N SER A 376 -8.42 -9.84 -17.65
CA SER A 376 -7.30 -8.89 -17.52
C SER A 376 -6.05 -9.55 -16.91
N LYS A 377 -4.93 -8.84 -16.90
CA LYS A 377 -3.72 -9.21 -16.13
C LYS A 377 -3.78 -8.78 -14.66
N ARG A 378 -4.83 -8.08 -14.22
CA ARG A 378 -4.97 -7.51 -12.89
C ARG A 378 -5.71 -8.46 -11.96
N PHE A 379 -5.17 -8.66 -10.76
CA PHE A 379 -5.84 -9.42 -9.70
C PHE A 379 -7.08 -8.68 -9.20
N ASN A 380 -8.22 -9.36 -9.14
CA ASN A 380 -9.44 -8.84 -8.54
C ASN A 380 -9.74 -9.63 -7.24
N PRO A 381 -9.61 -9.02 -6.05
CA PRO A 381 -9.85 -9.72 -4.78
C PRO A 381 -11.31 -10.21 -4.60
N GLU A 382 -12.28 -9.68 -5.34
CA GLU A 382 -13.68 -10.15 -5.30
C GLU A 382 -13.89 -11.43 -6.13
N LEU A 383 -13.02 -11.68 -7.11
CA LEU A 383 -13.17 -12.78 -8.06
C LEU A 383 -12.06 -13.84 -7.90
N ASP A 384 -10.85 -13.44 -7.55
CA ASP A 384 -9.64 -14.24 -7.62
C ASP A 384 -9.13 -14.65 -6.23
N ASP A 385 -8.24 -15.65 -6.19
CA ASP A 385 -7.65 -16.18 -4.96
C ASP A 385 -6.13 -16.22 -5.08
N ALA A 386 -5.46 -15.41 -4.27
CA ALA A 386 -4.02 -15.19 -4.39
C ALA A 386 -3.20 -16.47 -4.16
N ASN A 387 -3.62 -17.35 -3.25
CA ASN A 387 -2.90 -18.60 -2.99
C ASN A 387 -3.05 -19.57 -4.16
N ARG A 388 -4.27 -19.74 -4.69
CA ARG A 388 -4.49 -20.58 -5.86
C ARG A 388 -3.76 -20.06 -7.10
N THR A 389 -3.72 -18.73 -7.28
CA THR A 389 -2.96 -18.11 -8.37
C THR A 389 -1.45 -18.37 -8.21
N MET A 390 -0.91 -18.24 -7.00
CA MET A 390 0.49 -18.52 -6.71
C MET A 390 0.83 -20.00 -6.98
N GLU A 391 0.04 -20.94 -6.46
CA GLU A 391 0.23 -22.38 -6.67
C GLU A 391 0.25 -22.71 -8.16
N SER A 392 -0.71 -22.17 -8.92
CA SER A 392 -0.75 -22.35 -10.37
C SER A 392 0.47 -21.74 -11.08
N LEU A 393 0.99 -20.59 -10.65
CA LEU A 393 2.20 -20.02 -11.22
C LEU A 393 3.43 -20.91 -10.98
N ILE A 394 3.55 -21.50 -9.79
CA ILE A 394 4.63 -22.43 -9.45
C ILE A 394 4.56 -23.67 -10.35
N ASP A 395 3.39 -24.31 -10.45
CA ASP A 395 3.19 -25.49 -11.30
C ASP A 395 3.59 -25.19 -12.75
N ARG A 396 3.20 -24.02 -13.28
CA ARG A 396 3.54 -23.60 -14.65
C ARG A 396 5.04 -23.37 -14.83
N CYS A 397 5.71 -22.75 -13.86
CA CYS A 397 7.16 -22.62 -13.86
C CYS A 397 7.84 -24.00 -13.93
N GLU A 398 7.39 -24.95 -13.11
CA GLU A 398 7.94 -26.31 -13.08
C GLU A 398 7.70 -27.06 -14.40
N GLU A 399 6.49 -26.98 -14.96
CA GLU A 399 6.13 -27.57 -16.24
C GLU A 399 6.97 -27.05 -17.41
N HIS A 400 7.35 -25.76 -17.37
CA HIS A 400 8.17 -25.12 -18.41
C HIS A 400 9.68 -25.19 -18.11
N GLY A 401 10.09 -25.88 -17.05
CA GLY A 401 11.49 -26.05 -16.68
C GLY A 401 12.16 -24.78 -16.18
N CYS A 402 11.40 -23.79 -15.70
CA CYS A 402 11.96 -22.61 -15.06
C CYS A 402 12.67 -23.01 -13.76
N THR A 403 13.87 -22.46 -13.53
CA THR A 403 14.66 -22.77 -12.34
C THR A 403 14.46 -21.70 -11.27
N LYS A 404 14.05 -22.11 -10.07
CA LYS A 404 13.97 -21.22 -8.91
C LYS A 404 15.37 -20.80 -8.44
N ARG A 405 15.57 -19.52 -8.15
CA ARG A 405 16.80 -18.92 -7.63
C ARG A 405 16.50 -17.98 -6.47
N ASP A 406 17.49 -17.84 -5.59
CA ASP A 406 17.47 -16.90 -4.48
C ASP A 406 18.57 -15.84 -4.69
N PHE A 407 18.21 -14.57 -4.56
CA PHE A 407 19.12 -13.46 -4.75
C PHE A 407 19.78 -13.04 -3.43
N ILE A 408 20.95 -13.61 -3.16
CA ILE A 408 21.78 -13.28 -1.97
C ILE A 408 22.67 -12.08 -2.30
N ALA A 409 22.04 -10.90 -2.34
CA ALA A 409 22.65 -9.65 -2.76
C ALA A 409 23.67 -9.10 -1.75
N LYS A 410 24.66 -8.37 -2.26
CA LYS A 410 25.53 -7.46 -1.50
C LYS A 410 25.01 -6.04 -1.54
N LYS A 411 25.34 -5.25 -0.51
CA LYS A 411 24.98 -3.84 -0.46
C LYS A 411 25.38 -3.13 -1.77
N GLY A 412 24.43 -2.43 -2.39
CA GLY A 412 24.63 -1.73 -3.66
C GLY A 412 24.38 -2.57 -4.91
N ASP A 413 24.13 -3.88 -4.78
CA ASP A 413 23.69 -4.70 -5.90
C ASP A 413 22.28 -4.29 -6.33
N VAL A 414 22.03 -4.37 -7.64
CA VAL A 414 20.75 -4.05 -8.27
C VAL A 414 20.29 -5.22 -9.11
N PHE A 415 19.04 -5.64 -8.89
CA PHE A 415 18.35 -6.66 -9.67
C PHE A 415 17.20 -5.99 -10.41
N LEU A 416 17.24 -5.93 -11.74
CA LEU A 416 16.17 -5.36 -12.57
C LEU A 416 15.45 -6.47 -13.32
N TRP A 417 14.10 -6.52 -13.29
CA TRP A 417 13.30 -7.57 -13.94
C TRP A 417 12.16 -7.04 -14.82
N ALA A 418 11.72 -7.91 -15.73
CA ALA A 418 10.57 -7.73 -16.59
C ALA A 418 9.24 -7.94 -15.84
N ALA A 419 8.19 -7.20 -16.23
CA ALA A 419 6.85 -7.21 -15.61
C ALA A 419 6.28 -8.60 -15.24
N ASP A 420 6.51 -9.61 -16.09
CA ASP A 420 5.95 -10.96 -15.95
C ASP A 420 6.93 -11.98 -15.34
N LEU A 421 8.13 -11.57 -14.90
CA LEU A 421 9.03 -12.48 -14.18
C LEU A 421 8.38 -12.90 -12.85
N VAL A 422 8.23 -14.21 -12.63
CA VAL A 422 7.68 -14.77 -11.39
C VAL A 422 8.70 -14.61 -10.27
N HIS A 423 8.33 -13.84 -9.25
CA HIS A 423 9.20 -13.52 -8.12
C HIS A 423 8.40 -13.32 -6.82
N GLY A 424 9.11 -13.33 -5.70
CA GLY A 424 8.54 -13.21 -4.36
C GLY A 424 9.62 -13.15 -3.30
N SER A 425 9.29 -13.43 -2.04
CA SER A 425 10.28 -13.54 -0.97
C SER A 425 10.23 -14.92 -0.34
N ASN A 426 11.40 -15.49 -0.01
CA ASN A 426 11.44 -16.74 0.74
C ASN A 426 10.81 -16.56 2.14
N PRO A 427 10.29 -17.65 2.74
CA PRO A 427 9.88 -17.65 4.12
C PRO A 427 11.01 -17.20 5.04
N ARG A 428 10.67 -16.38 6.02
CA ARG A 428 11.63 -15.89 7.00
C ARG A 428 11.82 -16.93 8.10
N THR A 429 13.07 -17.29 8.37
CA THR A 429 13.46 -18.20 9.46
C THR A 429 14.29 -17.50 10.54
N ALA A 430 14.84 -16.32 10.24
CA ALA A 430 15.61 -15.50 11.18
C ALA A 430 14.70 -14.70 12.14
N PRO A 431 15.20 -14.34 13.35
CA PRO A 431 14.47 -13.55 14.34
C PRO A 431 13.86 -12.27 13.78
N GLU A 432 12.66 -11.89 14.20
CA GLU A 432 11.90 -10.77 13.61
C GLU A 432 12.66 -9.43 13.63
N HIS A 433 13.49 -9.17 14.64
CA HIS A 433 14.19 -7.89 14.78
C HIS A 433 15.30 -7.65 13.74
N GLU A 434 15.82 -8.70 13.09
CA GLU A 434 16.92 -8.56 12.12
C GLU A 434 16.42 -7.93 10.78
N THR A 435 17.23 -7.09 10.16
CA THR A 435 16.84 -6.34 8.95
C THR A 435 17.10 -7.12 7.65
N ARG A 436 16.33 -6.76 6.62
CA ARG A 436 16.61 -7.05 5.20
C ARG A 436 16.20 -5.81 4.42
N MET A 437 17.04 -4.79 4.46
CA MET A 437 16.77 -3.49 3.86
C MET A 437 16.96 -3.52 2.35
N SER A 438 15.89 -3.24 1.62
CA SER A 438 15.93 -3.10 0.17
C SER A 438 14.90 -2.13 -0.34
N CYS A 439 15.15 -1.57 -1.51
CA CYS A 439 14.22 -0.65 -2.15
C CYS A 439 13.80 -1.21 -3.51
N VAL A 440 12.50 -1.39 -3.72
CA VAL A 440 11.91 -1.76 -5.00
C VAL A 440 11.32 -0.54 -5.66
N THR A 441 11.62 -0.29 -6.94
CA THR A 441 11.00 0.79 -7.72
C THR A 441 10.50 0.24 -9.04
N HIS A 442 9.23 0.51 -9.37
CA HIS A 442 8.60 0.14 -10.64
C HIS A 442 8.59 1.35 -11.56
N TYR A 443 8.93 1.10 -12.82
CA TYR A 443 9.03 2.12 -13.86
C TYR A 443 8.16 1.73 -15.05
N CYS A 444 7.57 2.73 -15.69
CA CYS A 444 6.91 2.59 -16.99
C CYS A 444 7.46 3.65 -17.98
N PRO A 445 7.34 3.44 -19.29
CA PRO A 445 7.63 4.49 -20.27
C PRO A 445 6.58 5.61 -20.16
N GLU A 446 6.94 6.85 -20.52
CA GLU A 446 5.95 7.94 -20.67
C GLU A 446 4.92 7.72 -21.79
N THR A 447 5.07 6.66 -22.58
CA THR A 447 4.09 6.25 -23.62
C THR A 447 2.99 5.33 -23.09
N THR A 448 3.04 4.94 -21.82
CA THR A 448 1.93 4.30 -21.09
C THR A 448 1.65 5.07 -19.79
N GLU A 449 0.52 4.76 -19.17
CA GLU A 449 0.07 5.45 -17.96
C GLU A 449 -0.15 4.45 -16.82
N PRO A 450 0.26 4.76 -15.59
CA PRO A 450 -0.17 3.99 -14.42
C PRO A 450 -1.70 3.94 -14.33
N LEU A 451 -2.27 2.80 -13.96
CA LEU A 451 -3.73 2.61 -13.92
C LEU A 451 -4.41 3.64 -12.99
N TYR A 452 -3.74 4.02 -11.90
CA TYR A 452 -4.28 4.98 -10.95
C TYR A 452 -4.48 6.38 -11.57
N PHE A 453 -3.82 6.74 -12.67
CA PHE A 453 -4.11 7.96 -13.42
C PHE A 453 -5.55 7.98 -13.93
N TRP A 454 -6.08 6.83 -14.35
CA TRP A 454 -7.44 6.70 -14.86
C TRP A 454 -8.48 6.75 -13.75
N LEU A 455 -8.18 6.04 -12.67
CA LEU A 455 -9.03 5.96 -11.50
C LEU A 455 -9.08 7.30 -10.74
N ARG A 456 -7.94 8.01 -10.71
CA ARG A 456 -7.70 9.25 -9.95
C ARG A 456 -7.07 10.32 -10.86
N PRO A 457 -7.85 10.99 -11.72
CA PRO A 457 -7.34 12.00 -12.65
C PRO A 457 -6.55 13.13 -11.98
N GLU A 458 -6.83 13.43 -10.72
CA GLU A 458 -6.11 14.42 -9.91
C GLU A 458 -4.66 14.01 -9.58
N LEU A 459 -4.32 12.72 -9.65
CA LEU A 459 -2.97 12.19 -9.41
C LEU A 459 -2.17 11.97 -10.71
N ARG A 460 -2.66 12.46 -11.86
CA ARG A 460 -1.99 12.35 -13.17
C ARG A 460 -0.71 13.18 -13.29
N HIS A 461 -0.40 13.99 -12.29
CA HIS A 461 0.79 14.83 -12.34
C HIS A 461 2.06 13.97 -12.30
N VAL A 462 3.02 14.33 -13.14
CA VAL A 462 4.35 13.70 -13.19
C VAL A 462 5.37 14.79 -12.91
N GLN A 463 6.26 14.56 -11.95
CA GLN A 463 7.33 15.48 -11.61
C GLN A 463 8.61 15.10 -12.37
N PRO A 464 9.17 16.02 -13.18
CA PRO A 464 10.47 15.79 -13.81
C PRO A 464 11.56 15.58 -12.76
N TYR A 465 12.45 14.64 -13.02
CA TYR A 465 13.70 14.50 -12.30
C TYR A 465 14.83 14.64 -13.32
N ARG A 466 15.47 15.81 -13.31
CA ARG A 466 16.39 16.25 -14.38
C ARG A 466 15.65 16.24 -15.74
N ASP A 467 16.39 16.14 -16.84
CA ASP A 467 15.83 16.14 -18.20
C ASP A 467 15.51 14.71 -18.70
N ASP A 468 15.91 13.68 -17.96
CA ASP A 468 16.09 12.32 -18.47
C ASP A 468 15.24 11.25 -17.75
N ALA A 469 14.51 11.65 -16.70
CA ALA A 469 13.57 10.80 -15.96
C ALA A 469 12.41 11.63 -15.37
N ALA A 470 11.39 10.94 -14.87
CA ALA A 470 10.32 11.57 -14.11
C ALA A 470 9.74 10.59 -13.07
N PHE A 471 8.94 11.10 -12.14
CA PHE A 471 8.24 10.25 -11.17
C PHE A 471 6.79 10.68 -10.97
N ALA A 472 5.96 9.72 -10.61
CA ALA A 472 4.55 9.88 -10.29
C ALA A 472 4.23 9.10 -9.03
N SER A 473 3.19 9.47 -8.28
CA SER A 473 2.80 8.71 -7.09
C SER A 473 1.28 8.63 -6.96
N SER A 474 0.81 7.46 -6.52
CA SER A 474 -0.59 7.25 -6.12
C SER A 474 -0.86 7.64 -4.66
N ASN A 475 0.20 7.97 -3.92
CA ASN A 475 0.18 8.20 -2.47
C ASN A 475 0.44 9.66 -2.08
N TYR A 476 1.02 10.49 -2.97
CA TYR A 476 1.41 11.87 -2.68
C TYR A 476 1.02 12.82 -3.82
N GLU A 477 0.62 14.05 -3.48
CA GLU A 477 0.66 15.17 -4.43
C GLU A 477 2.14 15.51 -4.58
N LEU A 478 2.61 15.45 -5.82
CA LEU A 478 4.01 15.72 -6.11
C LEU A 478 4.27 17.22 -5.90
N PRO A 479 5.31 17.58 -5.14
CA PRO A 479 5.41 18.93 -4.60
C PRO A 479 5.72 19.99 -5.65
N VAL A 480 5.23 21.19 -5.36
CA VAL A 480 5.93 22.45 -5.62
C VAL A 480 6.46 22.91 -4.24
N ASP A 481 7.79 22.82 -4.05
CA ASP A 481 8.59 23.12 -2.84
C ASP A 481 8.27 22.39 -1.51
N GLY A 482 9.30 21.77 -0.90
CA GLY A 482 9.25 21.20 0.46
C GLY A 482 9.00 19.67 0.53
N VAL A 483 8.69 19.17 1.74
CA VAL A 483 8.32 17.76 1.98
C VAL A 483 6.83 17.59 1.71
N ALA A 484 6.48 16.84 0.67
CA ALA A 484 5.10 16.54 0.33
C ALA A 484 4.42 15.78 1.45
N ARG A 485 3.18 16.17 1.75
CA ARG A 485 2.29 15.36 2.58
C ARG A 485 1.61 14.34 1.69
N PRO A 486 1.47 13.09 2.13
CA PRO A 486 0.78 12.12 1.33
C PRO A 486 -0.68 12.51 1.10
N VAL A 487 -1.11 12.36 -0.15
CA VAL A 487 -2.46 12.65 -0.60
C VAL A 487 -3.28 11.41 -0.41
N PHE A 488 -3.89 11.44 0.75
CA PHE A 488 -5.12 10.75 0.95
C PHE A 488 -6.19 11.82 0.75
N LEU A 489 -6.67 12.02 -0.48
CA LEU A 489 -8.03 12.55 -0.59
C LEU A 489 -8.90 11.54 0.14
N ASP A 490 -9.43 12.01 1.26
CA ASP A 490 -9.95 11.28 2.42
C ASP A 490 -8.87 10.51 3.23
N SER A 491 -7.96 11.25 3.88
CA SER A 491 -7.15 10.74 4.97
C SER A 491 -8.04 10.27 6.11
N GLU A 492 -7.96 9.01 6.52
CA GLU A 492 -7.36 8.74 7.83
C GLU A 492 -6.59 7.39 7.85
N PRO A 493 -5.52 7.30 8.66
CA PRO A 493 -4.86 6.07 9.08
C PRO A 493 -5.69 5.26 10.11
N CYS A 494 -5.46 3.94 10.09
CA CYS A 494 -5.81 2.84 11.02
C CYS A 494 -6.90 3.05 12.10
#